data_AF-A0A351J8V1-F1
#
_entry.id   AF-A0A351J8V1-F1
#
_cell.length_a   1.000
_cell.length_b   1.000
_cell.length_c   1.000
_cell.angle_alpha   90.00
_cell.angle_beta   90.00
_cell.angle_gamma   90.00
#
_symmetry.space_group_name_H-M   'P 1'
#
loop_
_entity.id
_entity.type
_entity.pdbx_description
1 polymer ?
#
loop_
_entity_poly.entity_id
_entity_poly.type
_entity_poly.pdbx_seq_one_letter_code
_entity_poly.pdbx_strand_id
1 'polypeptide(L)'
;LSLAINPVDIGVRVEVPAEVMTHLTDVIYESKFVFYSQSFEDRVRTFCMCPYGEVVTENNDGLITVNGHSYGERRTGNTNFALLVSKTFTEPFKDPIQYGRYVAGLANLLSGGVIVQRLGDLQAGRRSTPERLKKSLVVPTLNEATPGDLSLVFPYRHLVALLDMLKALDVIAPGVNSRNTLIYGVEVKFYSSRFELNANLESHIDNLFAIGDGAGVTRGLMQASASGVIVGEEIKRREGVLQNGIIRKR
;
A
#
# COMPACT_ATOMS: atom_id res chain seq x y z
N LEU A 1 6.69 27.59 -1.97
CA LEU A 1 5.68 26.52 -1.79
C LEU A 1 5.88 25.94 -0.39
N SER A 2 4.94 26.12 0.52
CA SER A 2 4.91 25.37 1.78
C SER A 2 4.49 23.92 1.50
N LEU A 3 5.10 22.97 2.20
CA LEU A 3 4.85 21.54 2.03
C LEU A 3 4.32 20.99 3.35
N ALA A 4 3.19 20.30 3.28
CA ALA A 4 2.70 19.52 4.42
C ALA A 4 3.44 18.17 4.48
N ILE A 5 3.79 17.73 5.69
CA ILE A 5 4.38 16.40 5.91
C ILE A 5 3.29 15.37 5.71
N ASN A 6 3.42 14.55 4.68
CA ASN A 6 2.53 13.42 4.48
C ASN A 6 2.92 12.25 5.40
N PRO A 7 1.93 11.44 5.83
CA PRO A 7 2.25 10.20 6.53
C PRO A 7 3.12 9.30 5.64
N VAL A 8 3.86 8.37 6.25
CA VAL A 8 4.38 7.19 5.55
C VAL A 8 3.52 5.99 5.93
N ASP A 9 3.24 5.15 4.93
CA ASP A 9 2.57 3.88 5.12
C ASP A 9 3.59 2.76 4.96
N ILE A 10 3.74 1.94 6.01
CA ILE A 10 4.65 0.80 6.02
C ILE A 10 3.87 -0.42 6.51
N GLY A 11 4.04 -1.55 5.84
CA GLY A 11 3.57 -2.82 6.36
C GLY A 11 3.94 -3.98 5.43
N VAL A 12 3.01 -4.92 5.28
CA VAL A 12 3.27 -6.19 4.61
C VAL A 12 2.31 -6.41 3.46
N ARG A 13 2.75 -7.14 2.44
CA ARG A 13 1.83 -7.84 1.53
C ARG A 13 1.38 -9.11 2.20
N VAL A 14 0.08 -9.37 2.20
CA VAL A 14 -0.55 -10.59 2.68
C VAL A 14 -0.95 -11.41 1.47
N GLU A 15 -0.71 -12.71 1.51
CA GLU A 15 -1.15 -13.66 0.49
C GLU A 15 -1.83 -14.87 1.13
N VAL A 16 -3.00 -15.20 0.60
CA VAL A 16 -3.89 -16.26 1.06
C VAL A 16 -4.46 -17.02 -0.14
N PRO A 17 -4.98 -18.26 0.03
CA PRO A 17 -5.76 -18.91 -1.01
C PRO A 17 -6.90 -17.98 -1.44
N ALA A 18 -7.18 -17.91 -2.73
CA ALA A 18 -8.15 -16.95 -3.25
C ALA A 18 -9.53 -17.12 -2.60
N GLU A 19 -9.93 -18.37 -2.32
CA GLU A 19 -11.20 -18.78 -1.71
C GLU A 19 -11.45 -18.15 -0.32
N VAL A 20 -10.40 -17.73 0.39
CA VAL A 20 -10.54 -17.03 1.68
C VAL A 20 -11.18 -15.65 1.49
N MET A 21 -11.01 -15.05 0.31
CA MET A 21 -11.44 -13.68 0.02
C MET A 21 -12.56 -13.60 -1.02
N THR A 22 -12.90 -14.68 -1.73
CA THR A 22 -13.85 -14.66 -2.87
C THR A 22 -15.21 -14.08 -2.50
N HIS A 23 -15.75 -14.42 -1.33
CA HIS A 23 -17.05 -13.88 -0.86
C HIS A 23 -17.06 -12.35 -0.74
N LEU A 24 -15.89 -11.72 -0.61
CA LEU A 24 -15.73 -10.27 -0.65
C LEU A 24 -15.39 -9.80 -2.07
N THR A 25 -14.38 -10.41 -2.70
CA THR A 25 -13.81 -9.93 -3.97
C THR A 25 -14.75 -10.10 -5.16
N ASP A 26 -15.66 -11.07 -5.10
CA ASP A 26 -16.68 -11.28 -6.15
C ASP A 26 -17.78 -10.22 -6.09
N VAL A 27 -17.99 -9.60 -4.93
CA VAL A 27 -18.96 -8.49 -4.76
C VAL A 27 -18.27 -7.14 -5.00
N ILE A 28 -17.09 -6.94 -4.43
CA ILE A 28 -16.30 -5.72 -4.56
C ILE A 28 -14.85 -6.11 -4.78
N TYR A 29 -14.34 -5.84 -5.99
CA TYR A 29 -12.98 -6.20 -6.42
C TYR A 29 -11.90 -5.85 -5.38
N GLU A 30 -12.02 -4.67 -4.76
CA GLU A 30 -11.12 -4.25 -3.70
C GLU A 30 -11.89 -3.84 -2.44
N SER A 31 -11.83 -4.69 -1.42
CA SER A 31 -12.36 -4.38 -0.10
C SER A 31 -11.43 -3.45 0.67
N LYS A 32 -11.92 -2.26 0.99
CA LYS A 32 -11.19 -1.21 1.73
C LYS A 32 -11.57 -1.26 3.21
N PHE A 33 -10.71 -1.82 4.04
CA PHE A 33 -10.87 -1.84 5.48
C PHE A 33 -9.92 -0.84 6.13
N VAL A 34 -10.43 -0.15 7.15
CA VAL A 34 -9.65 0.69 8.05
C VAL A 34 -9.91 0.21 9.47
N PHE A 35 -8.84 0.01 10.21
CA PHE A 35 -8.86 -0.48 11.57
C PHE A 35 -7.91 0.35 12.42
N TYR A 36 -8.24 0.50 13.69
CA TYR A 36 -7.36 1.13 14.67
C TYR A 36 -6.91 0.04 15.64
N SER A 37 -5.60 -0.22 15.69
CA SER A 37 -5.04 -1.26 16.56
C SER A 37 -5.42 -1.01 18.01
N GLN A 38 -5.90 -2.05 18.69
CA GLN A 38 -6.27 -1.96 20.11
C GLN A 38 -5.05 -1.73 21.01
N SER A 39 -3.87 -2.13 20.54
CA SER A 39 -2.62 -2.04 21.31
C SER A 39 -2.02 -0.63 21.30
N PHE A 40 -2.11 0.08 20.18
CA PHE A 40 -1.39 1.34 19.96
C PHE A 40 -2.19 2.44 19.26
N GLU A 41 -3.48 2.20 18.97
CA GLU A 41 -4.39 3.10 18.25
C GLU A 41 -3.89 3.50 16.86
N ASP A 42 -2.95 2.73 16.33
CA ASP A 42 -2.39 2.96 15.01
C ASP A 42 -3.41 2.61 13.93
N ARG A 43 -3.57 3.52 12.99
CA ARG A 43 -4.42 3.31 11.82
C ARG A 43 -3.75 2.29 10.89
N VAL A 44 -4.42 1.17 10.70
CA VAL A 44 -4.06 0.11 9.76
C VAL A 44 -5.13 0.05 8.66
N ARG A 45 -4.72 -0.15 7.41
CA ARG A 45 -5.66 -0.21 6.28
C ARG A 45 -5.26 -1.28 5.28
N THR A 46 -6.26 -1.85 4.59
CA THR A 46 -6.00 -2.61 3.37
C THR A 46 -5.64 -1.69 2.21
N PHE A 47 -4.85 -2.21 1.27
CA PHE A 47 -4.48 -1.49 0.06
C PHE A 47 -4.14 -2.43 -1.08
N CYS A 48 -4.52 -2.02 -2.30
CA CYS A 48 -4.19 -2.68 -3.55
C CYS A 48 -4.52 -4.17 -3.48
N MET A 49 -5.78 -4.51 -3.26
CA MET A 49 -6.21 -5.91 -3.32
C MET A 49 -6.10 -6.44 -4.76
N CYS A 50 -5.48 -7.60 -4.90
CA CYS A 50 -5.24 -8.29 -6.16
C CYS A 50 -5.85 -9.70 -6.07
N PRO A 51 -7.16 -9.85 -6.32
CA PRO A 51 -7.80 -11.16 -6.41
C PRO A 51 -7.15 -12.01 -7.50
N TYR A 52 -6.89 -13.29 -7.21
CA TYR A 52 -6.23 -14.22 -8.13
C TYR A 52 -4.89 -13.70 -8.71
N GLY A 53 -4.23 -12.81 -7.98
CA GLY A 53 -3.04 -12.08 -8.42
C GLY A 53 -1.72 -12.69 -7.93
N GLU A 54 -0.65 -11.94 -8.15
CA GLU A 54 0.72 -12.28 -7.79
C GLU A 54 1.31 -11.21 -6.88
N VAL A 55 2.12 -11.63 -5.93
CA VAL A 55 3.02 -10.75 -5.18
C VAL A 55 4.22 -10.46 -6.09
N VAL A 56 4.62 -9.19 -6.17
CA VAL A 56 5.71 -8.75 -7.05
C VAL A 56 6.73 -7.90 -6.30
N THR A 57 7.95 -7.81 -6.82
CA THR A 57 8.93 -6.85 -6.35
C THR A 57 8.70 -5.48 -7.00
N GLU A 58 9.01 -4.42 -6.27
CA GLU A 58 9.03 -3.04 -6.74
C GLU A 58 10.42 -2.47 -6.45
N ASN A 59 11.07 -1.89 -7.45
CA ASN A 59 12.41 -1.30 -7.30
C ASN A 59 12.31 0.22 -7.39
N ASN A 60 12.68 0.89 -6.31
CA ASN A 60 12.70 2.35 -6.22
C ASN A 60 14.12 2.83 -5.96
N ASP A 61 14.86 3.11 -7.04
CA ASP A 61 16.25 3.57 -7.01
C ASP A 61 17.18 2.63 -6.23
N GLY A 62 17.07 1.32 -6.48
CA GLY A 62 17.89 0.30 -5.82
C GLY A 62 17.32 -0.19 -4.48
N LEU A 63 16.26 0.44 -3.97
CA LEU A 63 15.51 -0.06 -2.82
C LEU A 63 14.42 -1.04 -3.29
N ILE A 64 14.51 -2.29 -2.86
CA ILE A 64 13.54 -3.33 -3.23
C ILE A 64 12.43 -3.40 -2.18
N THR A 65 11.20 -3.14 -2.58
CA THR A 65 9.99 -3.31 -1.76
C THR A 65 9.08 -4.38 -2.35
N VAL A 66 8.06 -4.78 -1.61
CA VAL A 66 7.01 -5.67 -2.12
C VAL A 66 5.77 -4.89 -2.54
N ASN A 67 5.09 -5.40 -3.57
CA ASN A 67 3.82 -4.90 -4.07
C ASN A 67 2.99 -6.11 -4.58
N GLY A 68 1.90 -5.87 -5.29
CA GLY A 68 1.17 -6.95 -5.96
C GLY A 68 0.50 -6.49 -7.24
N HIS A 69 0.10 -7.48 -8.02
CA HIS A 69 -0.40 -7.29 -9.37
C HIS A 69 -1.45 -8.36 -9.70
N SER A 70 -2.42 -8.02 -10.55
CA SER A 70 -3.31 -9.01 -11.17
C SER A 70 -3.24 -8.83 -12.68
N TYR A 71 -3.09 -9.94 -13.41
CA TYR A 71 -3.14 -9.95 -14.86
C TYR A 71 -4.60 -10.05 -15.35
N GLY A 72 -4.90 -9.50 -16.52
CA GLY A 72 -6.24 -9.62 -17.12
C GLY A 72 -6.59 -11.05 -17.54
N GLU A 73 -5.61 -11.81 -18.01
CA GLU A 73 -5.81 -13.14 -18.62
C GLU A 73 -5.23 -14.29 -17.79
N ARG A 74 -4.35 -14.00 -16.83
CA ARG A 74 -3.69 -15.00 -15.98
C ARG A 74 -4.18 -14.87 -14.54
N ARG A 75 -4.52 -16.01 -13.94
CA ARG A 75 -4.97 -16.12 -12.56
C ARG A 75 -4.10 -17.11 -11.80
N THR A 76 -3.76 -16.77 -10.57
CA THR A 76 -3.13 -17.70 -9.62
C THR A 76 -4.19 -18.37 -8.75
N GLY A 77 -3.78 -19.27 -7.85
CA GLY A 77 -4.65 -19.79 -6.80
C GLY A 77 -4.77 -18.87 -5.58
N ASN A 78 -4.15 -17.69 -5.59
CA ASN A 78 -4.01 -16.85 -4.41
C ASN A 78 -4.60 -15.45 -4.61
N THR A 79 -5.10 -14.86 -3.53
CA THR A 79 -5.41 -13.44 -3.44
C THR A 79 -4.36 -12.78 -2.57
N ASN A 80 -3.87 -11.61 -2.99
CA ASN A 80 -2.95 -10.83 -2.18
C ASN A 80 -3.41 -9.38 -2.00
N PHE A 81 -3.03 -8.75 -0.91
CA PHE A 81 -3.35 -7.35 -0.59
C PHE A 81 -2.32 -6.82 0.42
N ALA A 82 -2.11 -5.51 0.47
CA ALA A 82 -1.25 -4.91 1.47
C ALA A 82 -2.02 -4.57 2.75
N LEU A 83 -1.37 -4.74 3.89
CA LEU A 83 -1.75 -4.13 5.17
C LEU A 83 -0.72 -3.07 5.49
N LEU A 84 -1.19 -1.84 5.67
CA LEU A 84 -0.34 -0.66 5.84
C LEU A 84 -0.67 0.04 7.14
N VAL A 85 0.35 0.26 7.97
CA VAL A 85 0.28 1.09 9.18
C VAL A 85 0.67 2.52 8.79
N SER A 86 -0.22 3.48 9.04
CA SER A 86 0.01 4.89 8.75
C SER A 86 0.73 5.59 9.90
N LYS A 87 1.81 6.32 9.59
CA LYS A 87 2.54 7.14 10.56
C LYS A 87 2.79 8.55 10.05
N THR A 88 2.32 9.53 10.80
CA THR A 88 2.68 10.94 10.64
C THR A 88 3.68 11.32 11.70
N PHE A 89 4.84 11.83 11.28
CA PHE A 89 5.83 12.39 12.18
C PHE A 89 5.68 13.91 12.23
N THR A 90 5.87 14.49 13.41
CA THR A 90 5.65 15.93 13.66
C THR A 90 6.94 16.64 14.05
N GLU A 91 7.46 16.35 15.25
CA GLU A 91 8.68 16.94 15.79
C GLU A 91 9.42 15.92 16.68
N PRO A 92 10.77 15.96 16.76
CA PRO A 92 11.68 16.77 15.93
C PRO A 92 11.91 16.17 14.53
N PHE A 93 11.38 14.96 14.29
CA PHE A 93 11.57 14.24 13.04
C PHE A 93 10.45 14.56 12.03
N LYS A 94 10.84 14.89 10.80
CA LYS A 94 9.95 15.36 9.73
C LYS A 94 10.18 14.68 8.38
N ASP A 95 10.90 13.56 8.36
CA ASP A 95 11.24 12.85 7.11
C ASP A 95 10.66 11.42 7.05
N PRO A 96 9.33 11.28 6.90
CA PRO A 96 8.67 9.98 6.79
C PRO A 96 9.21 9.12 5.64
N ILE A 97 9.70 9.73 4.56
CA ILE A 97 10.27 9.02 3.40
C ILE A 97 11.57 8.34 3.81
N GLN A 98 12.48 9.05 4.47
CA GLN A 98 13.72 8.48 4.97
C GLN A 98 13.45 7.34 5.96
N TYR A 99 12.47 7.49 6.85
CA TYR A 99 12.06 6.42 7.76
C TYR A 99 11.60 5.17 6.99
N GLY A 100 10.75 5.33 5.97
CA GLY A 100 10.31 4.22 5.11
C GLY A 100 11.47 3.55 4.37
N ARG A 101 12.39 4.35 3.80
CA ARG A 101 13.59 3.84 3.12
C ARG A 101 14.49 3.06 4.07
N TYR A 102 14.64 3.50 5.32
CA TYR A 102 15.46 2.81 6.32
C TYR A 102 14.88 1.44 6.68
N VAL A 103 13.57 1.36 6.92
CA VAL A 103 12.90 0.08 7.25
C VAL A 103 12.96 -0.90 6.08
N ALA A 104 12.68 -0.45 4.85
CA ALA A 104 12.81 -1.31 3.67
C ALA A 104 14.28 -1.71 3.41
N GLY A 105 15.22 -0.79 3.62
CA GLY A 105 16.66 -1.06 3.48
C GLY A 105 17.15 -2.14 4.44
N LEU A 106 16.59 -2.19 5.66
CA LEU A 106 16.88 -3.26 6.62
C LEU A 106 16.42 -4.64 6.10
N ALA A 107 15.25 -4.73 5.45
CA ALA A 107 14.84 -5.98 4.82
C ALA A 107 15.77 -6.39 3.68
N ASN A 108 16.20 -5.45 2.84
CA ASN A 108 17.15 -5.73 1.75
C ASN A 108 18.51 -6.17 2.30
N LEU A 109 19.00 -5.54 3.37
CA LEU A 109 20.23 -5.93 4.04
C LEU A 109 20.18 -7.38 4.54
N LEU A 110 19.07 -7.79 5.16
CA LEU A 110 18.93 -9.13 5.74
C LEU A 110 18.71 -10.23 4.71
N SER A 111 18.23 -9.91 3.51
CA SER A 111 17.66 -10.91 2.59
C SER A 111 18.05 -10.78 1.12
N GLY A 112 18.72 -9.68 0.74
CA GLY A 112 18.99 -9.32 -0.65
C GLY A 112 17.78 -8.78 -1.42
N GLY A 113 16.59 -8.73 -0.83
CA GLY A 113 15.36 -8.27 -1.50
C GLY A 113 14.15 -8.30 -0.58
N VAL A 114 13.10 -9.02 -1.01
CA VAL A 114 11.86 -9.21 -0.25
C VAL A 114 11.98 -10.41 0.69
N ILE A 115 11.54 -10.23 1.94
CA ILE A 115 11.41 -11.33 2.89
C ILE A 115 10.00 -11.90 2.81
N VAL A 116 9.88 -13.22 2.75
CA VAL A 116 8.62 -13.95 2.96
C VAL A 116 8.65 -14.69 4.30
N GLN A 117 7.54 -14.65 5.03
CA GLN A 117 7.36 -15.38 6.28
C GLN A 117 5.95 -15.94 6.36
N ARG A 118 5.81 -17.18 6.86
CA ARG A 118 4.50 -17.70 7.26
C ARG A 118 4.04 -16.98 8.52
N LEU A 119 2.80 -16.54 8.54
CA LEU A 119 2.20 -15.86 9.69
C LEU A 119 2.31 -16.69 10.97
N GLY A 120 2.12 -18.00 10.89
CA GLY A 120 2.27 -18.89 12.05
C GLY A 120 3.70 -19.06 12.55
N ASP A 121 4.72 -18.79 11.73
CA ASP A 121 6.11 -18.74 12.19
C ASP A 121 6.40 -17.39 12.86
N LEU A 122 5.90 -16.27 12.31
CA LEU A 122 5.98 -14.95 12.96
C LEU A 122 5.31 -14.96 14.35
N GLN A 123 4.08 -15.48 14.44
CA GLN A 123 3.34 -15.59 15.71
C GLN A 123 4.05 -16.47 16.75
N ALA A 124 4.84 -17.44 16.29
CA ALA A 124 5.65 -18.30 17.15
C ALA A 124 7.05 -17.72 17.45
N GLY A 125 7.32 -16.46 17.06
CA GLY A 125 8.59 -15.79 17.30
C GLY A 125 9.77 -16.44 16.60
N ARG A 126 9.57 -16.97 15.38
CA ARG A 126 10.61 -17.67 14.63
C ARG A 126 10.62 -17.34 13.15
N ARG A 127 11.79 -17.45 12.54
CA ARG A 127 11.96 -17.32 11.09
C ARG A 127 11.24 -18.42 10.31
N SER A 128 10.82 -18.08 9.09
CA SER A 128 10.52 -19.07 8.07
C SER A 128 11.81 -19.60 7.42
N THR A 129 11.75 -20.82 6.90
CA THR A 129 12.83 -21.48 6.14
C THR A 129 12.25 -22.11 4.86
N PRO A 130 13.08 -22.43 3.86
CA PRO A 130 12.60 -23.13 2.65
C PRO A 130 11.82 -24.41 2.97
N GLU A 131 12.27 -25.22 3.93
CA GLU A 131 11.61 -26.48 4.33
C GLU A 131 10.25 -26.23 4.98
N ARG A 132 10.12 -25.11 5.70
CA ARG A 132 8.87 -24.67 6.32
C ARG A 132 7.89 -24.20 5.26
N LEU A 133 8.33 -23.39 4.29
CA LEU A 133 7.48 -22.94 3.19
C LEU A 133 7.00 -24.10 2.32
N LYS A 134 7.84 -25.09 2.03
CA LYS A 134 7.45 -26.32 1.31
C LYS A 134 6.33 -27.12 1.99
N LYS A 135 6.12 -26.91 3.29
CA LYS A 135 5.05 -27.55 4.09
C LYS A 135 3.84 -26.62 4.29
N SER A 136 3.84 -25.44 3.69
CA SER A 136 2.70 -24.51 3.72
C SER A 136 1.61 -24.97 2.77
N LEU A 137 0.35 -24.69 3.10
CA LEU A 137 -0.78 -24.85 2.17
C LEU A 137 -0.78 -23.77 1.09
N VAL A 138 -0.29 -22.57 1.42
CA VAL A 138 -0.15 -21.46 0.49
C VAL A 138 1.24 -21.52 -0.13
N VAL A 139 1.29 -21.64 -1.45
CA VAL A 139 2.53 -21.56 -2.22
C VAL A 139 2.78 -20.09 -2.57
N PRO A 140 3.96 -19.53 -2.25
CA PRO A 140 4.31 -18.15 -2.63
C PRO A 140 4.17 -17.92 -4.12
N THR A 141 3.52 -16.84 -4.54
CA THR A 141 3.57 -16.43 -5.96
C THR A 141 4.88 -15.74 -6.32
N LEU A 142 5.53 -15.09 -5.36
CA LEU A 142 6.87 -14.50 -5.51
C LEU A 142 7.95 -15.55 -5.16
N ASN A 143 8.43 -16.27 -6.17
CA ASN A 143 9.37 -17.38 -5.98
C ASN A 143 10.77 -16.94 -5.52
N GLU A 144 11.18 -15.74 -5.91
CA GLU A 144 12.47 -15.15 -5.56
C GLU A 144 12.53 -14.57 -4.14
N ALA A 145 11.41 -14.56 -3.40
CA ALA A 145 11.38 -14.06 -2.03
C ALA A 145 12.20 -14.94 -1.08
N THR A 146 13.01 -14.31 -0.23
CA THR A 146 13.88 -15.00 0.71
C THR A 146 13.11 -15.35 2.00
N PRO A 147 13.07 -16.62 2.45
CA PRO A 147 12.44 -16.97 3.72
C PRO A 147 13.20 -16.37 4.92
N GLY A 148 12.51 -15.57 5.73
CA GLY A 148 13.15 -14.80 6.80
C GLY A 148 12.29 -14.54 8.02
N ASP A 149 12.65 -13.50 8.76
CA ASP A 149 11.97 -13.05 9.97
C ASP A 149 11.71 -11.54 9.92
N LEU A 150 10.46 -11.17 9.67
CA LEU A 150 10.02 -9.79 9.61
C LEU A 150 10.06 -9.11 10.99
N SER A 151 10.13 -9.87 12.09
CA SER A 151 10.29 -9.29 13.43
C SER A 151 11.63 -8.59 13.66
N LEU A 152 12.64 -8.92 12.84
CA LEU A 152 13.94 -8.24 12.84
C LEU A 152 13.95 -6.96 12.00
N VAL A 153 12.92 -6.73 11.20
CA VAL A 153 12.82 -5.59 10.28
C VAL A 153 11.91 -4.51 10.84
N PHE A 154 10.70 -4.89 11.22
CA PHE A 154 9.70 -3.91 11.65
C PHE A 154 9.88 -3.54 13.12
N PRO A 155 9.63 -2.26 13.47
CA PRO A 155 9.44 -1.91 14.87
C PRO A 155 8.28 -2.71 15.45
N TYR A 156 8.43 -3.14 16.71
CA TYR A 156 7.42 -3.92 17.45
C TYR A 156 6.00 -3.36 17.30
N ARG A 157 5.85 -2.03 17.42
CA ARG A 157 4.58 -1.32 17.27
C ARG A 157 3.89 -1.58 15.92
N HIS A 158 4.63 -1.64 14.81
CA HIS A 158 4.06 -1.92 13.49
C HIS A 158 3.61 -3.38 13.39
N LEU A 159 4.43 -4.32 13.87
CA LEU A 159 4.08 -5.75 13.84
C LEU A 159 2.82 -6.05 14.63
N VAL A 160 2.70 -5.51 15.84
CA VAL A 160 1.51 -5.70 16.67
C VAL A 160 0.27 -5.12 15.99
N ALA A 161 0.37 -3.92 15.41
CA ALA A 161 -0.75 -3.33 14.69
C ALA A 161 -1.20 -4.17 13.48
N LEU A 162 -0.25 -4.73 12.73
CA LEU A 162 -0.53 -5.65 11.63
C LEU A 162 -1.18 -6.95 12.10
N LEU A 163 -0.70 -7.52 13.21
CA LEU A 163 -1.27 -8.73 13.80
C LEU A 163 -2.68 -8.50 14.36
N ASP A 164 -2.94 -7.35 14.99
CA ASP A 164 -4.28 -6.97 15.45
C ASP A 164 -5.24 -6.83 14.27
N MET A 165 -4.79 -6.21 13.18
CA MET A 165 -5.59 -6.10 11.95
C MET A 165 -5.87 -7.46 11.32
N LEU A 166 -4.90 -8.38 11.26
CA LEU A 166 -5.11 -9.73 10.75
C LEU A 166 -6.15 -10.50 11.58
N LYS A 167 -6.10 -10.39 12.91
CA LYS A 167 -7.12 -10.97 13.80
C LYS A 167 -8.51 -10.39 13.53
N ALA A 168 -8.62 -9.08 13.35
CA ALA A 168 -9.88 -8.42 13.06
C ALA A 168 -10.43 -8.82 11.67
N LEU A 169 -9.57 -8.89 10.67
CA LEU A 169 -9.94 -9.36 9.32
C LEU A 169 -10.42 -10.81 9.33
N ASP A 170 -9.92 -11.66 10.20
CA ASP A 170 -10.33 -13.08 10.29
C ASP A 170 -11.79 -13.26 10.67
N VAL A 171 -12.39 -12.27 11.34
CA VAL A 171 -13.84 -12.26 11.61
C VAL A 171 -14.66 -12.06 10.33
N ILE A 172 -14.11 -11.32 9.36
CA ILE A 172 -14.79 -10.93 8.11
C ILE A 172 -14.43 -11.89 6.96
N ALA A 173 -13.19 -12.37 6.94
CA ALA A 173 -12.63 -13.32 5.98
C ALA A 173 -11.94 -14.47 6.73
N PRO A 174 -12.72 -15.45 7.24
CA PRO A 174 -12.18 -16.55 8.03
C PRO A 174 -11.10 -17.32 7.27
N GLY A 175 -9.93 -17.45 7.89
CA GLY A 175 -8.76 -18.09 7.28
C GLY A 175 -7.66 -17.11 6.89
N VAL A 176 -7.93 -15.80 6.86
CA VAL A 176 -6.91 -14.78 6.57
C VAL A 176 -5.81 -14.74 7.64
N ASN A 177 -6.13 -15.06 8.89
CA ASN A 177 -5.17 -15.17 9.99
C ASN A 177 -4.68 -16.62 10.21
N SER A 178 -4.71 -17.44 9.17
CA SER A 178 -4.19 -18.81 9.21
C SER A 178 -2.69 -18.85 9.43
N ARG A 179 -2.20 -19.92 10.07
CA ARG A 179 -0.76 -20.19 10.21
C ARG A 179 -0.03 -20.29 8.87
N ASN A 180 -0.76 -20.60 7.78
CA ASN A 180 -0.22 -20.76 6.43
C ASN A 180 -0.32 -19.48 5.59
N THR A 181 -1.00 -18.44 6.07
CA THR A 181 -0.98 -17.11 5.44
C THR A 181 0.47 -16.67 5.27
N LEU A 182 0.80 -16.18 4.09
CA LEU A 182 2.12 -15.65 3.80
C LEU A 182 2.08 -14.13 3.96
N ILE A 183 3.12 -13.61 4.60
CA ILE A 183 3.36 -12.18 4.72
C ILE A 183 4.72 -11.84 4.13
N TYR A 184 4.76 -10.77 3.36
CA TYR A 184 5.94 -10.30 2.66
C TYR A 184 6.28 -8.90 3.13
N GLY A 185 7.57 -8.64 3.36
CA GLY A 185 8.04 -7.33 3.77
C GLY A 185 9.21 -6.84 2.93
N VAL A 186 9.35 -5.53 2.74
CA VAL A 186 8.50 -4.44 3.29
C VAL A 186 7.67 -3.81 2.18
N GLU A 187 6.37 -3.63 2.41
CA GLU A 187 5.57 -2.78 1.53
C GLU A 187 5.59 -1.36 2.08
N VAL A 188 6.12 -0.42 1.29
CA VAL A 188 6.21 0.99 1.64
C VAL A 188 5.49 1.81 0.58
N LYS A 189 4.63 2.74 1.00
CA LYS A 189 4.08 3.76 0.09
C LYS A 189 4.66 5.11 0.46
N PHE A 190 5.57 5.57 -0.40
CA PHE A 190 6.14 6.90 -0.34
C PHE A 190 5.13 7.89 -0.89
N TYR A 191 4.63 8.77 -0.04
CA TYR A 191 3.75 9.83 -0.48
C TYR A 191 4.59 11.03 -0.95
N SER A 192 4.22 11.56 -2.11
CA SER A 192 4.73 12.82 -2.64
C SER A 192 4.47 13.97 -1.66
N SER A 193 5.28 15.02 -1.69
CA SER A 193 5.02 16.21 -0.88
C SER A 193 3.67 16.83 -1.26
N ARG A 194 2.82 17.15 -0.28
CA ARG A 194 1.53 17.79 -0.55
C ARG A 194 1.72 19.30 -0.63
N PHE A 195 1.51 19.84 -1.83
CA PHE A 195 1.46 21.29 -2.04
C PHE A 195 0.21 21.87 -1.38
N GLU A 196 0.35 23.07 -0.80
CA GLU A 196 -0.81 23.89 -0.49
C GLU A 196 -1.44 24.41 -1.78
N LEU A 197 -2.71 24.07 -1.98
CA LEU A 197 -3.48 24.44 -3.15
C LEU A 197 -4.83 25.01 -2.71
N ASN A 198 -5.38 25.92 -3.52
CA ASN A 198 -6.74 26.41 -3.35
C ASN A 198 -7.78 25.39 -3.86
N ALA A 199 -9.06 25.75 -3.80
CA ALA A 199 -10.16 24.88 -4.24
C ALA A 199 -10.11 24.49 -5.73
N ASN A 200 -9.38 25.26 -6.55
CA ASN A 200 -9.17 25.00 -7.97
C ASN A 200 -7.88 24.22 -8.24
N LEU A 201 -7.23 23.67 -7.20
CA LEU A 201 -5.95 22.95 -7.29
C LEU A 201 -4.79 23.80 -7.82
N GLU A 202 -4.86 25.10 -7.59
CA GLU A 202 -3.82 26.07 -7.93
C GLU A 202 -2.96 26.40 -6.71
N SER A 203 -1.66 26.52 -6.93
CA SER A 203 -0.71 26.92 -5.90
C SER A 203 -0.76 28.43 -5.61
N HIS A 204 0.07 28.90 -4.68
CA HIS A 204 0.27 30.33 -4.42
C HIS A 204 0.94 31.08 -5.59
N ILE A 205 1.43 30.36 -6.60
CA ILE A 205 1.96 30.94 -7.84
C ILE A 205 0.84 30.95 -8.87
N ASP A 206 0.47 32.15 -9.34
CA ASP A 206 -0.59 32.34 -10.30
C ASP A 206 -0.38 31.50 -11.56
N ASN A 207 -1.44 30.81 -11.99
CA ASN A 207 -1.49 29.89 -13.12
C ASN A 207 -0.59 28.65 -12.99
N LEU A 208 -0.09 28.33 -11.80
CA LEU A 208 0.59 27.06 -11.51
C LEU A 208 -0.35 26.12 -10.77
N PHE A 209 -0.84 25.11 -11.49
CA PHE A 209 -1.71 24.06 -10.97
C PHE A 209 -0.92 22.80 -10.64
N ALA A 210 -1.35 22.06 -9.61
CA ALA A 210 -0.77 20.77 -9.27
C ALA A 210 -1.89 19.74 -9.07
N ILE A 211 -1.81 18.62 -9.80
CA ILE A 211 -2.86 17.60 -9.85
C ILE A 211 -2.28 16.20 -9.75
N GLY A 212 -3.14 15.22 -9.52
CA GLY A 212 -2.77 13.81 -9.49
C GLY A 212 -1.96 13.41 -8.26
N ASP A 213 -1.49 12.16 -8.31
CA ASP A 213 -0.79 11.52 -7.21
C ASP A 213 0.63 12.14 -7.02
N GLY A 214 1.26 12.60 -8.10
CA GLY A 214 2.59 13.24 -8.06
C GLY A 214 2.61 14.54 -7.26
N ALA A 215 1.51 15.29 -7.24
CA ALA A 215 1.35 16.52 -6.45
C ALA A 215 0.85 16.26 -5.01
N GLY A 216 0.60 15.00 -4.65
CA GLY A 216 0.06 14.62 -3.34
C GLY A 216 -1.41 15.00 -3.16
N VAL A 217 -2.12 15.30 -4.25
CA VAL A 217 -3.54 15.68 -4.24
C VAL A 217 -4.44 14.45 -4.15
N THR A 218 -4.07 13.38 -4.86
CA THR A 218 -4.87 12.17 -5.00
C THR A 218 -4.05 10.93 -4.64
N ARG A 219 -4.73 9.77 -4.56
CA ARG A 219 -4.09 8.48 -4.20
C ARG A 219 -4.64 7.33 -5.03
N GLY A 220 -4.91 7.58 -6.31
CA GLY A 220 -5.47 6.56 -7.18
C GLY A 220 -5.94 7.11 -8.52
N LEU A 221 -5.99 6.22 -9.50
CA LEU A 221 -6.22 6.54 -10.91
C LEU A 221 -7.48 7.39 -11.13
N MET A 222 -8.61 7.00 -10.53
CA MET A 222 -9.88 7.74 -10.70
C MET A 222 -9.82 9.16 -10.14
N GLN A 223 -9.22 9.31 -8.96
CA GLN A 223 -9.07 10.62 -8.32
C GLN A 223 -8.09 11.50 -9.12
N ALA A 224 -6.96 10.94 -9.55
CA ALA A 224 -5.98 11.63 -10.36
C ALA A 224 -6.60 12.14 -11.67
N SER A 225 -7.36 11.29 -12.37
CA SER A 225 -8.11 11.68 -13.57
C SER A 225 -9.13 12.79 -13.27
N ALA A 226 -9.89 12.69 -12.19
CA ALA A 226 -10.85 13.74 -11.80
C ALA A 226 -10.17 15.08 -11.49
N SER A 227 -9.00 15.07 -10.85
CA SER A 227 -8.23 16.29 -10.58
C SER A 227 -7.78 16.99 -11.88
N GLY A 228 -7.47 16.21 -12.93
CA GLY A 228 -7.17 16.74 -14.26
C GLY A 228 -8.38 17.41 -14.92
N VAL A 229 -9.58 16.84 -14.78
CA VAL A 229 -10.82 17.44 -15.29
C VAL A 229 -11.11 18.77 -14.59
N ILE A 230 -10.96 18.83 -13.26
CA ILE A 230 -11.19 20.05 -12.47
C ILE A 230 -10.30 21.19 -12.96
N VAL A 231 -8.98 20.94 -13.09
CA VAL A 231 -8.04 21.97 -13.57
C VAL A 231 -8.26 22.31 -15.03
N GLY A 232 -8.59 21.32 -15.87
CA GLY A 232 -8.91 21.56 -17.28
C GLY A 232 -10.09 22.52 -17.47
N GLU A 233 -11.17 22.36 -16.69
CA GLU A 233 -12.32 23.27 -16.73
C GLU A 233 -11.97 24.66 -16.20
N GLU A 234 -11.14 24.76 -15.16
CA GLU A 234 -10.69 26.06 -14.63
C GLU A 234 -9.83 26.83 -15.64
N ILE A 235 -8.88 26.16 -16.31
CA ILE A 235 -8.07 26.76 -17.37
C ILE A 235 -8.98 27.24 -18.51
N LYS A 236 -9.92 26.40 -18.94
CA LYS A 236 -10.88 26.73 -20.00
C LYS A 236 -11.74 27.96 -19.62
N ARG A 237 -12.10 28.11 -18.35
CA ARG A 237 -12.83 29.27 -17.83
C ARG A 237 -11.99 30.54 -17.89
N ARG A 238 -10.71 30.49 -17.49
CA ARG A 238 -9.78 31.63 -17.50
C ARG A 238 -9.42 32.10 -18.92
N GLU A 239 -9.23 31.16 -19.84
CA GLU A 239 -8.97 31.42 -21.26
C GLU A 239 -10.21 31.94 -22.03
N GLY A 240 -11.36 32.12 -21.36
CA GLY A 240 -12.58 32.62 -21.99
C GLY A 240 -13.27 31.64 -22.93
N VAL A 241 -12.92 30.36 -22.88
CA VAL A 241 -13.50 29.30 -23.73
C VAL A 241 -14.88 28.85 -23.20
N LEU A 242 -15.18 29.09 -21.93
CA LEU A 242 -16.53 28.96 -21.35
C LEU A 242 -17.21 30.34 -21.25
N GLN A 243 -17.82 30.80 -22.36
CA GLN A 243 -18.90 31.77 -22.29
C GLN A 243 -20.24 31.03 -22.49
N ASN A 244 -21.05 30.98 -21.43
CA ASN A 244 -22.50 30.73 -21.46
C ASN A 244 -23.00 29.55 -22.31
N GLY A 245 -22.60 28.32 -21.98
CA GLY A 245 -23.36 27.12 -22.40
C GLY A 245 -23.39 26.80 -23.90
N ILE A 246 -22.63 27.52 -24.73
CA ILE A 246 -22.54 27.26 -26.17
C ILE A 246 -21.10 26.87 -26.50
N ILE A 247 -20.89 25.59 -26.78
CA ILE A 247 -19.61 25.08 -27.29
C ILE A 247 -19.36 25.75 -28.66
N ARG A 248 -18.44 26.72 -28.71
CA ARG A 248 -17.84 27.13 -29.98
C ARG A 248 -16.95 25.99 -30.46
N LYS A 249 -17.46 25.16 -31.37
CA LYS A 249 -16.62 24.30 -32.20
C LYS A 249 -15.67 25.21 -32.98
N ARG A 250 -14.37 24.95 -32.87
CA ARG A 250 -13.42 25.34 -33.93
C ARG A 250 -13.61 24.40 -35.12
#